data_AF-A0ABD6Y724-F1
#
_entry.id   AF-A0ABD6Y724-F1
#
_cell.length_a   1.000
_cell.length_b   1.000
_cell.length_c   1.000
_cell.angle_alpha   90.00
_cell.angle_beta   90.00
_cell.angle_gamma   90.00
#
_symmetry.space_group_name_H-M   'P 1'
#
loop_
_entity.id
_entity.type
_entity.pdbx_description
1 polymer ?
#
loop_
_entity_poly.entity_id
_entity_poly.type
_entity_poly.pdbx_seq_one_letter_code
_entity_poly.pdbx_strand_id
1 'polypeptide(L)' 'MFMELVTWEEGSNVYQCWFNKKKLIKVLNSLGVSNWKLFLYNYQADDTQMVMDEFEKRGWKYKKETLMF' A
#
# COMPACT_ATOMS: atom_id res chain seq x y z
N MET A 1 0.95 -3.59 -14.75
CA MET A 1 0.32 -2.38 -14.16
C MET A 1 0.57 -2.40 -12.66
N PHE A 2 1.29 -1.40 -12.16
CA PHE A 2 1.52 -1.18 -10.74
C PHE A 2 0.49 -0.19 -10.20
N MET A 3 0.22 -0.24 -8.90
CA MET A 3 -0.67 0.65 -8.19
C MET A 3 0.11 1.33 -7.09
N GLU A 4 -0.13 2.61 -6.93
CA GLU A 4 0.62 3.45 -6.02
C GLU A 4 -0.21 3.75 -4.77
N LEU A 5 0.43 3.64 -3.61
CA LEU A 5 -0.10 4.08 -2.32
C LEU A 5 0.96 4.90 -1.60
N VAL A 6 0.55 5.96 -0.94
CA VAL A 6 1.43 6.82 -0.14
C VAL A 6 1.24 6.54 1.34
N THR A 7 2.32 6.55 2.11
CA THR A 7 2.26 6.52 3.58
C THR A 7 3.21 7.53 4.20
N TRP A 8 2.99 7.85 5.47
CA TRP A 8 3.72 8.84 6.22
C TRP A 8 4.21 8.17 7.50
N GLU A 9 5.50 8.26 7.82
CA GLU A 9 5.95 7.99 9.18
C GLU A 9 5.90 9.29 9.98
N GLU A 10 5.38 9.20 11.21
CA GLU A 10 5.43 10.29 12.17
C GLU A 10 6.89 10.74 12.36
N GLY A 11 7.21 11.96 11.91
CA GLY A 11 8.52 12.58 12.16
C GLY A 11 9.43 12.84 10.95
N SER A 12 8.97 12.76 9.69
CA SER A 12 9.39 13.61 8.52
C SER A 12 9.36 12.91 7.16
N ASN A 13 9.26 11.58 7.09
CA ASN A 13 9.44 10.85 5.83
C ASN A 13 8.11 10.42 5.21
N VAL A 14 7.90 10.81 3.97
CA VAL A 14 6.78 10.35 3.14
C VAL A 14 7.29 9.22 2.27
N TYR A 15 6.58 8.10 2.23
CA TYR A 15 6.94 6.97 1.39
C TYR A 15 5.91 6.78 0.30
N GLN A 16 6.40 6.66 -0.92
CA GLN A 16 5.62 6.27 -2.08
C GLN A 16 5.87 4.79 -2.35
N CYS A 17 4.81 3.99 -2.29
CA CYS A 17 4.87 2.55 -2.42
C CYS A 17 4.14 2.10 -3.70
N TRP A 18 4.82 1.31 -4.54
CA TRP A 18 4.21 0.70 -5.73
C TRP A 18 4.03 -0.80 -5.54
N PHE A 19 2.77 -1.21 -5.57
CA PHE A 19 2.33 -2.58 -5.42
C PHE A 19 1.92 -3.17 -6.77
N ASN A 20 2.10 -4.48 -6.93
CA ASN A 20 1.49 -5.18 -8.05
C ASN A 20 -0.03 -5.19 -7.88
N LYS A 21 -0.78 -4.67 -8.86
CA LYS A 21 -2.24 -4.56 -8.81
C LYS A 21 -2.96 -5.87 -8.45
N LYS A 22 -2.56 -7.00 -9.05
CA LYS A 22 -3.23 -8.30 -8.78
C LYS A 22 -3.00 -8.75 -7.34
N LYS A 23 -1.81 -8.52 -6.81
CA LYS A 23 -1.45 -8.85 -5.43
C LYS A 23 -2.14 -7.92 -4.43
N LEU A 24 -2.20 -6.62 -4.74
CA LEU A 24 -2.91 -5.64 -3.92
C LEU A 24 -4.39 -5.99 -3.80
N ILE A 25 -5.06 -6.30 -4.91
CA ILE A 25 -6.47 -6.74 -4.88
C ILE A 25 -6.65 -8.00 -4.02
N LYS A 26 -5.70 -8.95 -4.04
CA LYS A 26 -5.76 -10.13 -3.16
C LYS A 26 -5.62 -9.76 -1.68
N VAL A 27 -4.74 -8.82 -1.33
CA VAL A 27 -4.60 -8.32 0.03
C VAL A 27 -5.88 -7.62 0.47
N LEU A 28 -6.37 -6.68 -0.34
CA LEU A 28 -7.62 -5.97 -0.08
C LEU A 28 -8.81 -6.91 0.11
N ASN A 29 -8.96 -7.92 -0.75
CA ASN A 29 -9.99 -8.95 -0.57
C ASN A 29 -9.81 -9.76 0.71
N SER A 30 -8.57 -10.04 1.12
CA SER A 30 -8.27 -10.73 2.40
C SER A 30 -8.63 -9.85 3.61
N LEU A 31 -8.56 -8.52 3.45
CA LEU A 31 -8.94 -7.53 4.44
C LEU A 31 -10.44 -7.15 4.40
N GLY A 32 -11.24 -7.83 3.57
CA GLY A 32 -12.68 -7.57 3.42
C GLY A 32 -13.02 -6.38 2.50
N VAL A 33 -12.03 -5.77 1.86
CA VAL A 33 -12.19 -4.64 0.94
C VAL A 33 -12.44 -5.16 -0.48
N SER A 34 -13.72 -5.24 -0.85
CA SER A 34 -14.15 -5.71 -2.18
C SER A 34 -13.97 -4.67 -3.28
N ASN A 35 -14.04 -3.38 -2.95
CA ASN A 35 -13.89 -2.28 -3.91
C ASN A 35 -12.52 -1.60 -3.81
N TRP A 36 -11.52 -2.20 -4.48
CA TRP A 36 -10.17 -1.67 -4.52
C TRP A 36 -10.06 -0.27 -5.14
N LYS A 37 -10.99 0.12 -6.02
CA LYS A 37 -10.99 1.47 -6.61
C LYS A 37 -11.33 2.50 -5.56
N LEU A 38 -12.39 2.25 -4.77
CA LEU A 38 -12.81 3.13 -3.69
C LEU A 38 -11.73 3.25 -2.61
N PHE A 39 -11.04 2.14 -2.32
CA PHE A 39 -9.89 2.13 -1.42
C PHE A 39 -8.81 3.11 -1.89
N LEU A 40 -8.42 3.12 -3.17
CA LEU A 40 -7.43 4.06 -3.70
C LEU A 40 -7.80 5.55 -3.54
N TYR A 41 -9.08 5.88 -3.41
CA TYR A 41 -9.51 7.26 -3.21
C TYR A 41 -9.56 7.67 -1.72
N ASN A 42 -9.59 6.71 -0.80
CA ASN A 42 -9.88 6.97 0.62
C ASN A 42 -8.87 6.33 1.59
N TYR A 43 -7.83 5.67 1.09
CA TYR A 43 -6.85 5.01 1.95
C TYR A 43 -6.08 6.04 2.80
N GLN A 44 -5.77 5.65 4.03
CA GLN A 44 -4.94 6.42 4.94
C GLN A 44 -3.52 5.85 5.03
N ALA A 45 -2.63 6.55 5.73
CA ALA A 45 -1.26 6.13 5.95
C ALA A 45 -1.18 4.73 6.60
N ASP A 46 -2.04 4.50 7.60
CA ASP A 46 -2.15 3.23 8.32
C ASP A 46 -2.58 2.08 7.40
N ASP A 47 -3.50 2.33 6.47
CA ASP A 47 -3.93 1.33 5.49
C ASP A 47 -2.78 0.90 4.57
N THR A 48 -1.97 1.87 4.14
CA THR A 48 -0.79 1.57 3.32
C THR A 48 0.23 0.74 4.11
N GLN A 49 0.44 1.03 5.40
CA GLN A 49 1.31 0.23 6.26
C GLN A 49 0.79 -1.21 6.41
N MET A 50 -0.52 -1.39 6.63
CA MET A 50 -1.13 -2.73 6.68
C MET A 50 -0.92 -3.51 5.37
N VAL A 51 -1.03 -2.84 4.21
CA VAL A 51 -0.77 -3.46 2.91
C VAL A 51 0.70 -3.86 2.78
N MET A 52 1.65 -3.03 3.25
CA MET A 52 3.07 -3.36 3.27
C MET A 52 3.33 -4.62 4.09
N ASP A 53 2.81 -4.67 5.31
CA ASP A 53 2.98 -5.81 6.22
C ASP A 53 2.43 -7.11 5.60
N GLU A 54 1.27 -7.05 4.93
CA GLU A 54 0.70 -8.21 4.22
C GLU A 54 1.55 -8.66 3.02
N PHE A 55 2.20 -7.73 2.33
CA PHE A 55 3.14 -8.07 1.27
C PHE A 55 4.40 -8.74 1.84
N GLU A 56 4.94 -8.24 2.95
CA GLU A 56 6.12 -8.80 3.61
C GLU A 56 5.86 -10.19 4.19
N LYS A 57 4.76 -10.39 4.91
CA LYS A 57 4.32 -11.71 5.41
C LYS A 57 4.22 -12.76 4.31
N ARG A 58 3.87 -12.35 3.10
CA ARG A 58 3.73 -13.23 1.92
C ARG A 58 5.01 -13.33 1.08
N GLY A 59 6.09 -12.66 1.47
CA GLY A 59 7.35 -12.58 0.70
C GLY A 59 7.19 -11.89 -0.66
N TRP A 60 6.20 -11.01 -0.80
CA TRP A 60 5.92 -10.30 -2.05
C TRP A 60 6.68 -9.00 -2.13
N LYS A 61 7.44 -8.83 -3.23
CA LYS A 61 8.13 -7.59 -3.51
C LYS A 61 7.16 -6.45 -3.85
N TYR A 62 7.45 -5.28 -3.32
CA TYR A 62 6.88 -3.99 -3.67
C TYR A 62 8.03 -2.97 -3.76
N LYS A 63 7.81 -1.85 -4.45
CA LYS A 63 8.79 -0.74 -4.52
C LYS A 63 8.43 0.28 -3.45
N LYS A 64 9.40 0.78 -2.69
CA LYS A 64 9.25 1.85 -1.70
C LYS A 64 10.28 2.93 -2.03
N GLU A 65 9.85 4.17 -2.21
CA GLU A 65 10.73 5.33 -2.35
C GLU A 65 10.39 6.36 -1.28
N THR A 66 11.41 6.90 -0.63
CA THR A 66 11.27 8.01 0.31
C THR A 66 11.24 9.31 -0.48
N LEU A 67 10.18 10.08 -0.33
CA LEU A 67 10.10 11.44 -0.81
C LEU A 67 10.70 12.35 0.27
N MET A 68 11.86 12.92 -0.03
CA MET A 68 12.41 14.03 0.77
C MET A 68 11.69 15.30 0.35
N PHE A 69 11.11 16.00 1.33
CA PHE A 69 10.57 17.35 1.17
C PHE A 69 11.62 18.39 1.55
#